data_AF-A0A194S3P3-F1
#
_entry.id   AF-A0A194S3P3-F1
#
_cell.length_a   1.000
_cell.length_b   1.000
_cell.length_c   1.000
_cell.angle_alpha   90.00
_cell.angle_beta   90.00
_cell.angle_gamma   90.00
#
_symmetry.space_group_name_H-M   'P 1'
#
loop_
_entity.id
_entity.type
_entity.pdbx_description
1 polymer ?
#
loop_
_entity_poly.entity_id
_entity_poly.type
_entity_poly.pdbx_seq_one_letter_code
_entity_poly.pdbx_strand_id
1 'polypeptide(L)'
;MLRTTKLLRTPTAVYPWPALPLRRPLHSSPAPLAHHFFDSADYVHRFEQQGLTRQQAEGIVDALENIVQESVNNLESNLVSRTEHYKHHDRQKVDFAALKQNLELSERTDFMNLKAENERLLGDIERLKQKLREEISRTQAGVRLDLNLEKGRIRDEMSTREGKLTEVDTRIENEIGLLRASMEAVKFNILQYAFAVMSGTGALLLAYLRMFAN
;
A
#
# COMPACT_ATOMS: atom_id res chain seq x y z
N MET A 1 -9.40 -1.30 -32.90
CA MET A 1 -8.01 -1.75 -32.70
C MET A 1 -7.46 -1.07 -31.46
N LEU A 2 -7.22 -1.81 -30.37
CA LEU A 2 -6.33 -1.40 -29.26
C LEU A 2 -5.91 -2.70 -28.54
N ARG A 3 -4.70 -3.15 -28.85
CA ARG A 3 -4.09 -4.37 -28.30
C ARG A 3 -3.59 -4.08 -26.89
N THR A 4 -4.04 -4.88 -25.94
CA THR A 4 -3.58 -4.92 -24.55
C THR A 4 -2.25 -5.67 -24.47
N THR A 5 -1.20 -4.99 -24.01
CA THR A 5 0.11 -5.58 -23.69
C THR A 5 0.03 -6.26 -22.33
N LYS A 6 -0.13 -7.59 -22.32
CA LYS A 6 0.13 -8.42 -21.14
C LYS A 6 1.64 -8.53 -20.94
N LEU A 7 2.17 -7.88 -19.90
CA LEU A 7 3.52 -8.16 -19.40
C LEU A 7 3.46 -9.48 -18.63
N LEU A 8 3.90 -10.57 -19.25
CA LEU A 8 4.17 -11.84 -18.57
C LEU A 8 5.40 -11.65 -17.67
N ARG A 9 5.17 -11.64 -16.36
CA ARG A 9 6.21 -11.75 -15.34
C ARG A 9 6.71 -13.20 -15.35
N THR A 10 7.97 -13.39 -15.72
CA THR A 10 8.65 -14.68 -15.62
C THR A 10 8.79 -15.07 -14.14
N PRO A 11 8.59 -16.35 -13.78
CA PRO A 11 8.89 -16.82 -12.44
C PRO A 11 10.42 -16.91 -12.27
N THR A 12 10.92 -16.29 -11.22
CA THR A 12 12.31 -16.38 -10.75
C THR A 12 12.65 -17.85 -10.49
N ALA A 13 13.63 -18.37 -11.22
CA ALA A 13 14.18 -19.70 -10.98
C ALA A 13 14.84 -19.74 -9.60
N VAL A 14 14.24 -20.49 -8.68
CA VAL A 14 14.87 -20.91 -7.43
C VAL A 14 15.94 -21.93 -7.81
N TYR A 15 17.21 -21.52 -7.78
CA TYR A 15 18.31 -22.48 -7.91
C TYR A 15 18.33 -23.36 -6.65
N PRO A 16 18.18 -24.69 -6.78
CA PRO A 16 18.47 -25.57 -5.65
C PRO A 16 19.98 -25.54 -5.40
N TRP A 17 20.37 -25.35 -4.13
CA TRP A 17 21.77 -25.51 -3.72
C TRP A 17 22.31 -26.88 -4.19
N PRO A 18 23.56 -26.97 -4.67
CA PRO A 18 24.19 -28.26 -4.87
C PRO A 18 24.36 -28.94 -3.51
N ALA A 19 23.59 -29.99 -3.27
CA ALA A 19 23.80 -30.90 -2.17
C ALA A 19 25.21 -31.50 -2.31
N LEU A 20 26.16 -31.01 -1.52
CA LEU A 20 27.46 -31.66 -1.34
C LEU A 20 27.27 -32.89 -0.44
N PRO A 21 27.46 -34.13 -0.90
CA PRO A 21 27.53 -35.28 -0.03
C PRO A 21 28.97 -35.37 0.49
N LEU A 22 29.29 -34.64 1.56
CA LEU A 22 30.53 -34.86 2.31
C LEU A 22 30.23 -35.09 3.77
N ARG A 23 29.46 -36.16 4.04
CA ARG A 23 29.65 -36.94 5.26
C ARG A 23 30.99 -37.66 5.13
N ARG A 24 32.09 -36.98 5.43
CA ARG A 24 33.26 -37.68 5.96
C ARG A 24 32.90 -38.03 7.39
N PRO A 25 32.68 -39.30 7.75
CA PRO A 25 32.77 -39.65 9.15
C PRO A 25 34.22 -39.37 9.56
N LEU A 26 34.41 -38.39 10.45
CA LEU A 26 35.65 -38.24 11.19
C LEU A 26 35.76 -39.46 12.10
N HIS A 27 36.22 -40.57 11.55
CA HIS A 27 36.69 -41.69 12.33
C HIS A 27 38.06 -41.29 12.85
N SER A 28 38.10 -40.70 14.05
CA SER A 28 39.27 -40.81 14.91
C SER A 28 39.35 -42.27 15.34
N SER A 29 39.95 -43.12 14.49
CA SER A 29 40.45 -44.40 14.97
C SER A 29 41.42 -44.06 16.09
N PRO A 30 41.20 -44.50 17.35
CA PRO A 30 42.22 -44.34 18.35
C PRO A 30 43.41 -45.13 17.83
N ALA A 31 44.51 -44.45 17.52
CA ALA A 31 45.79 -45.13 17.50
C ALA A 31 45.87 -45.84 18.86
N PRO A 32 46.13 -47.16 18.91
CA PRO A 32 46.45 -47.77 20.18
C PRO A 32 47.58 -46.93 20.76
N LEU A 33 47.36 -46.35 21.94
CA LEU A 33 48.45 -45.84 22.77
C LEU A 33 49.36 -47.04 22.97
N ALA A 34 50.36 -47.16 22.10
CA ALA A 34 51.46 -48.07 22.29
C ALA A 34 52.03 -47.66 23.64
N HIS A 35 51.68 -48.41 24.67
CA HIS A 35 52.30 -48.29 25.97
C HIS A 35 53.74 -48.72 25.76
N HIS A 36 54.56 -47.77 25.35
CA HIS A 36 56.01 -47.90 25.40
C HIS A 36 56.36 -47.87 26.87
N PHE A 37 56.37 -49.04 27.50
CA PHE A 37 56.91 -49.20 28.84
C PHE A 37 58.38 -48.80 28.78
N PHE A 38 58.74 -47.77 29.56
CA PHE A 38 60.13 -47.35 29.70
C PHE A 38 60.85 -48.44 30.51
N ASP A 39 61.62 -49.29 29.84
CA ASP A 39 62.36 -50.38 30.48
C ASP A 39 63.70 -49.86 31.00
N SER A 40 63.70 -49.39 32.24
CA SER A 40 64.89 -48.83 32.91
C SER A 40 66.07 -49.81 32.91
N ALA A 41 65.84 -51.13 32.95
CA ALA A 41 66.90 -52.14 32.98
C ALA A 41 67.57 -52.33 31.61
N ASP A 42 66.81 -52.34 30.52
CA ASP A 42 67.36 -52.41 29.15
C ASP A 42 68.20 -51.17 28.84
N TYR A 43 67.73 -49.98 29.23
CA TYR A 43 68.48 -48.74 29.01
C TYR A 43 69.77 -48.67 29.81
N VAL A 44 69.79 -49.11 31.08
CA VAL A 44 71.02 -49.20 31.88
C VAL A 44 72.04 -50.11 31.19
N HIS A 45 71.62 -51.29 30.72
CA HIS A 45 72.53 -52.23 30.05
C HIS A 45 73.08 -51.67 28.74
N ARG A 46 72.27 -50.93 27.97
CA ARG A 46 72.71 -50.28 26.72
C ARG A 46 73.68 -49.14 26.99
N PHE A 47 73.51 -48.37 28.06
CA PHE A 47 74.47 -47.35 28.47
C PHE A 47 75.79 -47.94 28.96
N GLU A 48 75.75 -49.07 29.69
CA GLU A 48 76.95 -49.82 30.06
C GLU A 48 77.71 -50.32 28.81
N GLN A 49 77.01 -50.83 27.79
CA GLN A 49 77.60 -51.25 26.52
C GLN A 49 78.24 -50.08 25.73
N GLN A 50 77.80 -48.85 25.95
CA GLN A 50 78.38 -47.64 25.37
C GLN A 50 79.50 -47.02 26.21
N GLY A 51 79.94 -47.72 27.27
CA GLY A 51 81.12 -47.35 28.06
C GLY A 51 80.82 -46.46 29.28
N LEU A 52 79.55 -46.30 29.66
CA LEU A 52 79.20 -45.65 30.92
C LEU A 52 79.37 -46.61 32.10
N THR A 53 79.76 -46.07 33.26
CA THR A 53 79.72 -46.86 34.49
C THR A 53 78.28 -47.09 34.93
N ARG A 54 78.03 -48.21 35.62
CA ARG A 54 76.68 -48.57 36.08
C ARG A 54 75.98 -47.47 36.86
N GLN A 55 76.69 -46.78 37.77
CA GLN A 55 76.14 -45.65 38.54
C GLN A 55 75.75 -44.46 37.66
N GLN A 56 76.51 -44.17 36.60
CA GLN A 56 76.19 -43.09 35.67
C GLN A 56 75.01 -43.46 34.78
N ALA A 57 74.95 -44.71 34.32
CA ALA A 57 73.83 -45.24 33.55
C ALA A 57 72.52 -45.23 34.37
N GLU A 58 72.56 -45.70 35.61
CA GLU A 58 71.42 -45.68 36.54
C GLU A 58 70.95 -44.24 36.80
N GLY A 59 71.86 -43.28 37.05
CA GLY A 59 71.49 -41.88 37.28
C GLY A 59 70.88 -41.16 36.06
N ILE A 60 71.32 -41.48 34.85
CA ILE A 60 70.76 -40.92 33.61
C ILE A 60 69.37 -41.50 33.34
N VAL A 61 69.19 -42.80 33.55
CA VAL A 61 67.90 -43.48 33.36
C VAL A 61 66.87 -42.98 34.37
N ASP A 62 67.26 -42.77 35.63
CA ASP A 62 66.38 -42.21 36.67
C ASP A 62 65.94 -40.77 36.33
N ALA A 63 66.85 -39.93 35.83
CA ALA A 63 66.50 -38.58 35.37
C ALA A 63 65.52 -38.60 34.17
N LEU A 64 65.72 -39.53 33.22
CA LEU A 64 64.82 -39.71 32.07
C LEU A 64 63.45 -40.23 32.49
N GLU A 65 63.38 -41.18 33.42
CA GLU A 65 62.13 -41.71 33.97
C GLU A 65 61.30 -40.59 34.60
N ASN A 66 61.93 -39.71 35.37
CA ASN A 66 61.28 -38.55 35.97
C ASN A 66 60.74 -37.56 34.90
N ILE A 67 61.52 -37.23 33.86
CA ILE A 67 61.07 -36.33 32.78
C ILE A 67 59.93 -36.95 31.97
N VAL A 68 60.01 -38.25 31.68
CA VAL A 68 58.94 -38.98 30.96
C VAL A 68 57.67 -39.01 31.80
N GLN A 69 57.77 -39.27 33.10
CA GLN A 69 56.61 -39.28 34.00
C GLN A 69 55.97 -37.88 34.10
N GLU A 70 56.77 -36.82 34.21
CA GLU A 70 56.26 -35.44 34.20
C GLU A 70 55.57 -35.09 32.87
N SER A 71 56.15 -35.50 31.74
CA SER A 71 55.57 -35.32 30.40
C SER A 71 54.25 -36.06 30.23
N VAL A 72 54.16 -37.33 30.67
CA VAL A 72 52.93 -38.12 30.63
C VAL A 72 51.85 -37.48 31.49
N ASN A 73 52.18 -37.08 32.72
CA ASN A 73 51.24 -36.41 33.62
C ASN A 73 50.75 -35.06 33.03
N ASN A 74 51.62 -34.30 32.37
CA ASN A 74 51.25 -33.03 31.74
C ASN A 74 50.43 -33.22 30.44
N LEU A 75 50.65 -34.31 29.70
CA LEU A 75 49.79 -34.67 28.57
C LEU A 75 48.41 -35.11 29.06
N GLU A 76 48.36 -35.97 30.08
CA GLU A 76 47.10 -36.45 30.67
C GLU A 76 46.27 -35.32 31.29
N SER A 77 46.91 -34.28 31.87
CA SER A 77 46.19 -33.13 32.42
C SER A 77 45.41 -32.31 31.38
N ASN A 78 45.82 -32.37 30.11
CA ASN A 78 45.16 -31.70 28.98
C ASN A 78 44.23 -32.64 28.20
N LEU A 79 44.19 -33.93 28.55
CA LEU A 79 43.32 -34.91 27.91
C LEU A 79 41.99 -34.99 28.67
N VAL A 80 40.90 -35.00 27.92
CA VAL A 80 39.56 -35.25 28.45
C VAL A 80 39.30 -36.75 28.46
N SER A 81 38.81 -37.27 29.58
CA SER A 81 38.38 -38.66 29.67
C SER A 81 37.27 -38.95 28.65
N ARG A 82 37.29 -40.14 28.04
CA ARG A 82 36.21 -40.57 27.12
C ARG A 82 34.83 -40.38 27.73
N THR A 83 34.67 -40.67 29.02
CA THR A 83 33.41 -40.52 29.75
C THR A 83 32.93 -39.07 29.78
N GLU A 84 33.84 -38.11 29.99
CA GLU A 84 33.51 -36.69 29.97
C GLU A 84 33.19 -36.21 28.56
N HIS A 85 33.96 -36.64 27.56
CA HIS A 85 33.67 -36.33 26.16
C HIS A 85 32.27 -36.82 25.75
N TYR A 86 31.89 -38.06 26.10
CA TYR A 86 30.54 -38.58 25.84
C TYR A 86 29.46 -37.78 26.57
N LYS A 87 29.67 -37.42 27.83
CA LYS A 87 28.74 -36.57 28.59
C LYS A 87 28.54 -35.20 27.93
N HIS A 88 29.61 -34.55 27.49
CA HIS A 88 29.54 -33.27 26.78
C HIS A 88 28.76 -33.39 25.47
N HIS A 89 29.05 -34.44 24.69
CA HIS A 89 28.37 -34.71 23.44
C HIS A 89 26.88 -35.01 23.63
N ASP A 90 26.51 -35.77 24.66
CA ASP A 90 25.10 -36.06 24.95
C ASP A 90 24.35 -34.83 25.48
N ARG A 91 25.01 -33.96 26.28
CA ARG A 91 24.46 -32.64 26.63
C ARG A 91 24.19 -31.80 25.38
N GLN A 92 25.16 -31.70 24.48
CA GLN A 92 25.00 -30.95 23.23
C GLN A 92 23.81 -31.46 22.41
N LYS A 93 23.59 -32.77 22.35
CA LYS A 93 22.42 -33.34 21.66
C LYS A 93 21.10 -32.91 22.29
N VAL A 94 21.02 -32.93 23.62
CA VAL A 94 19.82 -32.49 24.34
C VAL A 94 19.56 -31.00 24.10
N ASP A 95 20.61 -30.18 24.20
CA ASP A 95 20.52 -28.74 23.94
C ASP A 95 20.08 -28.45 22.50
N PHE A 96 20.60 -29.21 21.53
CA PHE A 96 20.20 -29.09 20.13
C PHE A 96 18.75 -29.50 19.89
N ALA A 97 18.28 -30.55 20.57
CA ALA A 97 16.89 -30.97 20.52
C ALA A 97 15.95 -29.92 21.12
N ALA A 98 16.33 -29.32 22.26
CA ALA A 98 15.57 -28.25 22.89
C ALA A 98 15.55 -26.98 22.02
N LEU A 99 16.68 -26.58 21.45
CA LEU A 99 16.77 -25.45 20.52
C LEU A 99 15.87 -25.66 19.30
N LYS A 100 15.92 -26.86 18.70
CA LYS A 100 15.07 -27.22 17.57
C LYS A 100 13.59 -27.12 17.92
N GLN A 101 13.18 -27.66 19.06
CA GLN A 101 11.79 -27.57 19.51
C GLN A 101 11.35 -26.12 19.73
N ASN A 102 12.19 -25.29 20.36
CA ASN A 102 11.89 -23.88 20.56
C ASN A 102 11.77 -23.12 19.23
N LEU A 103 12.63 -23.43 18.26
CA LEU A 103 12.55 -22.85 16.92
C LEU A 103 11.24 -23.24 16.22
N GLU A 104 10.90 -24.53 16.20
CA GLU A 104 9.65 -25.00 15.58
C GLU A 104 8.41 -24.37 16.22
N LEU A 105 8.41 -24.19 17.56
CA LEU A 105 7.34 -23.52 18.27
C LEU A 105 7.26 -22.02 17.95
N SER A 106 8.40 -21.34 17.88
CA SER A 106 8.47 -19.92 17.50
C SER A 106 7.96 -19.72 16.08
N GLU A 107 8.47 -20.50 15.12
CA GLU A 107 8.05 -20.44 13.72
C GLU A 107 6.56 -20.69 13.56
N ARG A 108 6.02 -21.69 14.29
CA ARG A 108 4.59 -21.97 14.27
C ARG A 108 3.78 -20.80 14.84
N THR A 109 4.24 -20.19 15.92
CA THR A 109 3.58 -19.04 16.56
C THR A 109 3.58 -17.84 15.62
N ASP A 110 4.72 -17.53 15.02
CA ASP A 110 4.88 -16.43 14.06
C ASP A 110 4.02 -16.66 12.82
N PHE A 111 3.99 -17.89 12.30
CA PHE A 111 3.13 -18.24 11.18
C PHE A 111 1.64 -18.05 11.51
N MET A 112 1.20 -18.47 12.70
CA MET A 112 -0.19 -18.29 13.12
C MET A 112 -0.53 -16.80 13.30
N ASN A 113 0.38 -16.00 13.85
CA ASN A 113 0.22 -14.56 14.00
C ASN A 113 0.12 -13.87 12.63
N LEU A 114 1.03 -14.18 11.70
CA LEU A 114 1.02 -13.65 10.34
C LEU A 114 -0.26 -14.04 9.60
N LYS A 115 -0.71 -15.29 9.77
CA LYS A 115 -1.97 -15.75 9.15
C LYS A 115 -3.17 -14.98 9.71
N ALA A 116 -3.26 -14.82 11.03
CA ALA A 116 -4.34 -14.08 11.67
C ALA A 116 -4.35 -12.60 11.25
N GLU A 117 -3.17 -11.98 11.16
CA GLU A 117 -3.04 -10.60 10.68
C GLU A 117 -3.44 -10.47 9.20
N ASN A 118 -3.06 -11.44 8.36
CA ASN A 118 -3.45 -11.47 6.96
C ASN A 118 -4.98 -11.56 6.80
N GLU A 119 -5.63 -12.47 7.53
CA GLU A 119 -7.09 -12.60 7.54
C GLU A 119 -7.77 -11.32 8.05
N ARG A 120 -7.22 -10.68 9.08
CA ARG A 120 -7.68 -9.39 9.61
C ARG A 120 -7.59 -8.29 8.54
N LEU A 121 -6.45 -8.16 7.87
CA LEU A 121 -6.21 -7.17 6.82
C LEU A 121 -7.13 -7.39 5.61
N LEU A 122 -7.35 -8.64 5.19
CA LEU A 122 -8.31 -8.98 4.15
C LEU A 122 -9.73 -8.55 4.53
N GLY A 123 -10.13 -8.78 5.79
CA GLY A 123 -11.40 -8.31 6.32
C GLY A 123 -11.53 -6.79 6.30
N ASP A 124 -10.48 -6.06 6.68
CA ASP A 124 -10.46 -4.60 6.65
C ASP A 124 -10.52 -4.05 5.23
N ILE A 125 -9.85 -4.69 4.26
CA ILE A 125 -9.93 -4.34 2.84
C ILE A 125 -11.36 -4.46 2.33
N GLU A 126 -12.06 -5.55 2.61
CA GLU A 126 -13.43 -5.73 2.13
C GLU A 126 -14.39 -4.72 2.78
N ARG A 127 -14.20 -4.41 4.08
CA ARG A 127 -14.96 -3.35 4.76
C ARG A 127 -14.72 -1.98 4.13
N LEU A 128 -13.48 -1.61 3.84
CA LEU A 128 -13.13 -0.34 3.22
C LEU A 128 -13.72 -0.22 1.81
N LYS A 129 -13.64 -1.29 1.03
CA LYS A 129 -14.23 -1.37 -0.30
C LYS A 129 -15.74 -1.21 -0.28
N GLN A 130 -16.43 -1.81 0.69
CA GLN A 130 -17.86 -1.66 0.87
C GLN A 130 -18.23 -0.22 1.24
N LYS A 131 -17.55 0.37 2.23
CA LYS A 131 -17.74 1.78 2.61
C LYS A 131 -17.53 2.73 1.42
N LEU A 132 -16.46 2.53 0.65
CA LEU A 132 -16.17 3.34 -0.52
C LEU A 132 -17.29 3.26 -1.57
N ARG A 133 -17.85 2.07 -1.80
CA ARG A 133 -18.99 1.90 -2.72
C ARG A 133 -20.23 2.65 -2.23
N GLU A 134 -20.51 2.58 -0.93
CA GLU A 134 -21.63 3.30 -0.32
C GLU A 134 -21.44 4.82 -0.41
N GLU A 135 -20.24 5.33 -0.15
CA GLU A 135 -19.92 6.76 -0.28
C GLU A 135 -20.01 7.25 -1.73
N ILE A 136 -19.52 6.47 -2.70
CA ILE A 136 -19.66 6.78 -4.12
C ILE A 136 -21.15 6.83 -4.50
N SER A 137 -21.93 5.84 -4.09
CA SER A 137 -23.37 5.79 -4.38
C SER A 137 -24.11 6.97 -3.75
N ARG A 138 -23.81 7.30 -2.49
CA ARG A 138 -24.39 8.44 -1.77
C ARG A 138 -24.03 9.77 -2.44
N THR A 139 -22.76 9.97 -2.78
CA THR A 139 -22.29 11.18 -3.46
C THR A 139 -22.94 11.32 -4.83
N GLN A 140 -23.02 10.22 -5.59
CA GLN A 140 -23.67 10.23 -6.90
C GLN A 140 -25.17 10.54 -6.80
N ALA A 141 -25.86 10.00 -5.80
CA ALA A 141 -27.27 10.31 -5.54
C ALA A 141 -27.45 11.79 -5.15
N GLY A 142 -26.55 12.33 -4.32
CA GLY A 142 -26.50 13.75 -3.96
C GLY A 142 -26.36 14.65 -5.18
N VAL A 143 -25.35 14.42 -6.02
CA VAL A 143 -25.14 15.20 -7.25
C VAL A 143 -26.35 15.13 -8.19
N ARG A 144 -26.96 13.95 -8.33
CA ARG A 144 -28.19 13.82 -9.14
C ARG A 144 -29.34 14.63 -8.57
N LEU A 145 -29.52 14.62 -7.24
CA LEU A 145 -30.56 15.42 -6.59
C LEU A 145 -30.29 16.91 -6.81
N ASP A 146 -29.06 17.37 -6.57
CA ASP A 146 -28.66 18.77 -6.75
C ASP A 146 -28.95 19.26 -8.16
N LEU A 147 -28.58 18.47 -9.19
CA LEU A 147 -28.87 18.81 -10.58
C LEU A 147 -30.37 18.85 -10.89
N ASN A 148 -31.17 17.95 -10.30
CA ASN A 148 -32.61 17.95 -10.49
C ASN A 148 -33.28 19.16 -9.82
N LEU A 149 -32.83 19.52 -8.60
CA LEU A 149 -33.30 20.71 -7.91
C LEU A 149 -32.92 21.98 -8.67
N GLU A 150 -31.70 22.07 -9.17
CA GLU A 150 -31.21 23.20 -9.95
C GLU A 150 -31.95 23.33 -11.28
N LYS A 151 -32.20 22.21 -11.97
CA LYS A 151 -33.04 22.19 -13.18
C LYS A 151 -34.46 22.65 -12.89
N GLY A 152 -35.02 22.24 -11.75
CA GLY A 152 -36.32 22.71 -11.26
C GLY A 152 -36.32 24.23 -11.05
N ARG A 153 -35.34 24.74 -10.31
CA ARG A 153 -35.15 26.18 -10.05
C ARG A 153 -35.05 27.00 -11.34
N ILE A 154 -34.22 26.56 -12.29
CA ILE A 154 -34.07 27.23 -13.59
C ILE A 154 -35.41 27.27 -14.35
N ARG A 155 -36.18 26.17 -14.31
CA ARG A 155 -37.51 26.12 -14.96
C ARG A 155 -38.49 27.09 -14.30
N ASP A 156 -38.52 27.14 -12.99
CA ASP A 156 -39.44 28.02 -12.25
C ASP A 156 -39.08 29.50 -12.46
N GLU A 157 -37.79 29.83 -12.50
CA GLU A 157 -37.30 31.16 -12.86
C GLU A 157 -37.63 31.52 -14.32
N MET A 158 -37.51 30.56 -15.23
CA MET A 158 -37.85 30.75 -16.65
C MET A 158 -39.36 31.00 -16.81
N SER A 159 -40.22 30.21 -16.16
CA SER A 159 -41.67 30.40 -16.19
C SER A 159 -42.08 31.74 -15.58
N THR A 160 -41.42 32.17 -14.50
CA THR A 160 -41.64 33.50 -13.92
C THR A 160 -41.28 34.62 -14.89
N ARG A 161 -40.17 34.48 -15.64
CA ARG A 161 -39.76 35.45 -16.66
C ARG A 161 -40.71 35.46 -17.85
N GLU A 162 -41.17 34.29 -18.29
CA GLU A 162 -42.15 34.15 -19.36
C GLU A 162 -43.47 34.83 -18.98
N GLY A 163 -43.98 34.61 -17.78
CA GLY A 163 -45.18 35.28 -17.28
C GLY A 163 -45.05 36.81 -17.28
N LYS A 164 -43.90 37.34 -16.83
CA LYS A 164 -43.63 38.79 -16.88
C LYS A 164 -43.54 39.31 -18.32
N LEU A 165 -42.96 38.52 -19.23
CA LEU A 165 -42.86 38.89 -20.64
C LEU A 165 -44.25 38.96 -21.27
N THR A 166 -45.11 37.96 -21.03
CA THR A 166 -46.50 37.96 -21.49
C THR A 166 -47.29 39.13 -20.91
N GLU A 167 -47.12 39.44 -19.62
CA GLU A 167 -47.76 40.62 -19.01
C GLU A 167 -47.34 41.92 -19.71
N VAL A 168 -46.04 42.10 -19.96
CA VAL A 168 -45.52 43.27 -20.69
C VAL A 168 -46.04 43.31 -22.12
N ASP A 169 -46.10 42.17 -22.81
CA ASP A 169 -46.62 42.07 -24.18
C ASP A 169 -48.09 42.48 -24.26
N THR A 170 -48.94 41.95 -23.37
CA THR A 170 -50.34 42.36 -23.28
C THR A 170 -50.51 43.85 -22.95
N ARG A 171 -49.62 44.42 -22.12
CA ARG A 171 -49.63 45.85 -21.84
C ARG A 171 -49.27 46.67 -23.08
N ILE A 172 -48.28 46.25 -23.86
CA ILE A 172 -47.90 46.90 -25.11
C ILE A 172 -49.05 46.85 -26.11
N GLU A 173 -49.69 45.69 -26.28
CA GLU A 173 -50.86 45.55 -27.17
C GLU A 173 -52.00 46.50 -26.76
N ASN A 174 -52.29 46.59 -25.45
CA ASN A 174 -53.28 47.51 -24.93
C ASN A 174 -52.90 48.98 -25.19
N GLU A 175 -51.65 49.37 -24.96
CA GLU A 175 -51.16 50.73 -25.25
C GLU A 175 -51.23 51.06 -26.75
N ILE A 176 -50.93 50.11 -27.64
CA ILE A 176 -51.09 50.26 -29.10
C ILE A 176 -52.57 50.45 -29.47
N GLY A 177 -53.48 49.66 -28.87
CA GLY A 177 -54.92 49.79 -29.08
C GLY A 177 -55.45 51.17 -28.67
N LEU A 178 -55.02 51.67 -27.50
CA LEU A 178 -55.35 53.01 -27.01
C LEU A 178 -54.80 54.10 -27.94
N LEU A 179 -53.56 53.96 -28.41
CA LEU A 179 -52.95 54.90 -29.38
C LEU A 179 -53.70 54.90 -30.72
N ARG A 180 -54.16 53.74 -31.20
CA ARG A 180 -54.98 53.66 -32.42
C ARG A 180 -56.32 54.38 -32.23
N ALA A 181 -57.00 54.14 -31.11
CA ALA A 181 -58.28 54.79 -30.82
C ALA A 181 -58.14 56.32 -30.69
N SER A 182 -57.10 56.79 -30.01
CA SER A 182 -56.83 58.24 -29.90
C SER A 182 -56.50 58.87 -31.26
N MET A 183 -55.76 58.17 -32.12
CA MET A 183 -55.49 58.60 -33.49
C MET A 183 -56.77 58.71 -34.34
N GLU A 184 -57.68 57.74 -34.22
CA GLU A 184 -58.99 57.79 -34.90
C GLU A 184 -59.85 58.96 -34.42
N ALA A 185 -59.87 59.22 -33.11
CA ALA A 185 -60.54 60.38 -32.54
C ALA A 185 -59.96 61.70 -33.08
N VAL A 186 -58.63 61.82 -33.16
CA VAL A 186 -57.94 62.99 -33.74
C VAL A 186 -58.32 63.18 -35.21
N LYS A 187 -58.38 62.11 -36.02
CA LYS A 187 -58.84 62.20 -37.42
C LYS A 187 -60.25 62.74 -37.52
N PHE A 188 -61.17 62.27 -36.67
CA PHE A 188 -62.56 62.73 -36.67
C PHE A 188 -62.67 64.20 -36.25
N ASN A 189 -61.92 64.63 -35.22
CA ASN A 189 -61.84 66.02 -34.82
C ASN A 189 -61.37 66.92 -35.97
N ILE A 190 -60.31 66.52 -36.70
CA ILE A 190 -59.83 67.27 -37.86
C ILE A 190 -60.90 67.40 -38.94
N LEU A 191 -61.64 66.32 -39.24
CA LEU A 191 -62.75 66.37 -40.20
C LEU A 191 -63.85 67.33 -39.75
N GLN A 192 -64.24 67.30 -38.47
CA GLN A 192 -65.22 68.24 -37.91
C GLN A 192 -64.75 69.69 -38.03
N TYR A 193 -63.49 69.98 -37.68
CA TYR A 193 -62.91 71.31 -37.87
C TYR A 193 -62.94 71.75 -39.33
N ALA A 194 -62.62 70.85 -40.28
CA ALA A 194 -62.70 71.16 -41.70
C ALA A 194 -64.13 71.50 -42.14
N PHE A 195 -65.13 70.73 -41.71
CA PHE A 195 -66.55 71.04 -41.98
C PHE A 195 -66.98 72.38 -41.35
N ALA A 196 -66.56 72.67 -40.12
CA ALA A 196 -66.87 73.92 -39.44
C ALA A 196 -66.28 75.14 -40.17
N VAL A 197 -65.03 75.04 -40.65
CA VAL A 197 -64.38 76.10 -41.43
C VAL A 197 -65.09 76.31 -42.77
N MET A 198 -65.36 75.25 -43.53
CA MET A 198 -66.09 75.35 -44.80
C MET A 198 -67.48 75.96 -44.63
N SER A 199 -68.23 75.52 -43.61
CA SER A 199 -69.56 76.08 -43.29
C SER A 199 -69.47 77.54 -42.86
N GLY A 200 -68.45 77.92 -42.08
CA GLY A 200 -68.20 79.30 -41.66
C GLY A 200 -67.90 80.21 -42.84
N THR A 201 -67.00 79.80 -43.74
CA THR A 201 -66.70 80.55 -44.97
C THR A 201 -67.92 80.66 -45.89
N GLY A 202 -68.69 79.57 -46.04
CA GLY A 202 -69.93 79.59 -46.81
C GLY A 202 -70.97 80.58 -46.25
N ALA A 203 -71.15 80.60 -44.93
CA ALA A 203 -72.04 81.56 -44.27
C ALA A 203 -71.59 83.01 -44.46
N LEU A 204 -70.28 83.29 -44.37
CA LEU A 204 -69.71 84.62 -44.64
C LEU A 204 -69.92 85.04 -46.10
N LEU A 205 -69.73 84.13 -47.05
CA LEU A 205 -69.96 84.42 -48.47
C LEU A 205 -71.43 84.72 -48.77
N LEU A 206 -72.36 83.94 -48.19
CA LEU A 206 -73.79 84.22 -48.29
C LEU A 206 -74.18 85.55 -47.65
N ALA A 207 -73.60 85.89 -46.49
CA ALA A 207 -73.82 87.18 -45.84
C ALA A 207 -73.30 88.35 -46.70
N TYR A 208 -72.13 88.18 -47.33
CA TYR A 208 -71.57 89.18 -48.25
C TYR A 208 -72.45 89.37 -49.49
N LEU A 209 -72.89 88.28 -50.14
CA LEU A 209 -73.80 88.35 -51.27
C LEU A 209 -75.12 89.03 -50.90
N ARG A 210 -75.66 88.76 -49.70
CA ARG A 210 -76.87 89.42 -49.20
C ARG A 210 -76.68 90.92 -48.96
N MET A 211 -75.51 91.35 -48.47
CA MET A 211 -75.20 92.77 -48.26
C MET A 211 -75.08 93.53 -49.59
N PHE A 212 -74.60 92.89 -50.65
CA PHE A 212 -74.48 93.49 -51.99
C PHE A 212 -75.75 93.41 -52.85
N ALA A 213 -76.64 92.45 -52.56
CA ALA A 213 -77.93 92.30 -53.25
C ALA A 213 -79.05 93.17 -52.66
N ASN A 214 -78.79 93.87 -51.55
CA ASN A 214 -79.63 94.91 -50.94
C ASN A 214 -79.07 96.29 -51.24
#